data_AF-A0A238ZET1-F1
#
_entry.id   AF-A0A238ZET1-F1
#
_cell.length_a   1.000
_cell.length_b   1.000
_cell.length_c   1.000
_cell.angle_alpha   90.00
_cell.angle_beta   90.00
_cell.angle_gamma   90.00
#
_symmetry.space_group_name_H-M   'P 1'
#
loop_
_entity.id
_entity.type
_entity.pdbx_description
1 polymer ?
#
loop_
_entity_poly.entity_id
_entity_poly.type
_entity_poly.pdbx_seq_one_letter_code
_entity_poly.pdbx_strand_id
1 'polypeptide(L)'
;MIKSCKRCGKRAYQIPEFTIEEKKLLTALKIDHKFMEAIDKIRTLYGVEHIDAKFSVMHINTIYGKCNRCNVDYLKGEYVECPKCKSLNFNWEMKNE
;
A
#
# COMPACT_ATOMS: atom_id res chain seq x y z
N MET A 1 -8.12 -2.17 -9.31
CA MET A 1 -9.27 -1.88 -8.42
C MET A 1 -9.29 -0.42 -7.96
N ILE A 2 -10.43 0.10 -7.47
CA ILE A 2 -10.54 1.47 -6.91
C ILE A 2 -10.54 1.43 -5.39
N LYS A 3 -9.78 2.31 -4.73
CA LYS A 3 -9.75 2.46 -3.26
C LYS A 3 -9.74 3.92 -2.83
N SER A 4 -10.18 4.16 -1.59
CA SER A 4 -10.12 5.46 -0.92
C SER A 4 -9.65 5.28 0.51
N CYS A 5 -9.01 6.31 1.08
CA CYS A 5 -8.59 6.31 2.47
C CYS A 5 -9.33 7.43 3.22
N LYS A 6 -10.15 7.08 4.22
CA LYS A 6 -10.93 8.06 5.01
C LYS A 6 -10.05 9.12 5.67
N ARG A 7 -8.79 8.78 5.95
CA ARG A 7 -7.81 9.72 6.49
C ARG A 7 -7.22 10.68 5.44
N CYS A 8 -7.03 10.24 4.19
CA CYS A 8 -6.45 11.07 3.13
C CYS A 8 -7.47 12.02 2.50
N GLY A 9 -8.76 11.70 2.58
CA GLY A 9 -9.86 12.51 2.06
C GLY A 9 -10.86 11.68 1.27
N LYS A 10 -11.63 12.36 0.41
CA LYS A 10 -12.73 11.75 -0.36
C LYS A 10 -12.33 11.24 -1.75
N ARG A 11 -11.08 11.49 -2.20
CA ARG A 11 -10.60 11.05 -3.52
C ARG A 11 -10.54 9.51 -3.57
N ALA A 12 -11.03 8.96 -4.66
CA ALA A 12 -10.81 7.58 -5.07
C ALA A 12 -9.54 7.48 -5.94
N TYR A 13 -8.79 6.40 -5.79
CA TYR A 13 -7.51 6.16 -6.45
C TYR A 13 -7.55 4.81 -7.17
N GLN A 14 -6.97 4.75 -8.36
CA GLN A 14 -6.78 3.50 -9.09
C GLN A 14 -5.57 2.75 -8.54
N ILE A 15 -5.82 1.58 -7.96
CA ILE A 15 -4.79 0.69 -7.41
C ILE A 15 -4.64 -0.50 -8.34
N PRO A 16 -3.45 -0.72 -8.93
CA PRO A 16 -3.18 -1.93 -9.70
C PRO A 16 -3.34 -3.20 -8.88
N GLU A 17 -3.60 -4.32 -9.56
CA GLU A 17 -3.54 -5.64 -8.94
C GLU A 17 -2.10 -6.14 -9.00
N PHE A 18 -1.42 -6.06 -7.85
CA PHE A 18 -0.03 -6.48 -7.72
C PHE A 18 0.07 -7.99 -7.49
N THR A 19 0.97 -8.64 -8.23
CA THR A 19 1.43 -10.00 -7.96
C THR A 19 2.15 -10.08 -6.61
N ILE A 20 2.34 -11.28 -6.09
CA ILE A 20 3.09 -11.50 -4.85
C ILE A 20 4.52 -10.93 -4.96
N GLU A 21 5.13 -11.07 -6.14
CA GLU A 21 6.52 -10.66 -6.37
C GLU A 21 6.64 -9.14 -6.42
N GLU A 22 5.66 -8.46 -7.02
CA GLU A 22 5.57 -7.01 -6.99
C GLU A 22 5.29 -6.49 -5.57
N LYS A 23 4.42 -7.17 -4.81
CA LYS A 23 4.16 -6.82 -3.39
C LYS A 23 5.43 -6.89 -2.55
N LYS A 24 6.22 -7.96 -2.72
CA LYS A 24 7.53 -8.13 -2.05
C LYS A 24 8.49 -7.01 -2.45
N LEU A 25 8.65 -6.76 -3.75
CA LEU A 25 9.53 -5.72 -4.25
C LEU A 25 9.14 -4.32 -3.73
N LEU A 26 7.87 -3.95 -3.85
CA LEU A 26 7.39 -2.63 -3.42
C LEU A 26 7.50 -2.45 -1.90
N THR A 27 7.30 -3.52 -1.12
CA THR A 27 7.52 -3.49 0.33
C THR A 27 9.01 -3.32 0.66
N ALA A 28 9.90 -4.01 -0.04
CA ALA A 28 11.34 -3.83 0.13
C ALA A 28 11.79 -2.39 -0.19
N LEU A 29 11.36 -1.84 -1.33
CA LEU A 29 11.64 -0.44 -1.69
C LEU A 29 11.11 0.54 -0.64
N LYS A 30 9.94 0.26 -0.07
CA LYS A 30 9.35 1.08 1.01
C LYS A 30 10.19 1.03 2.30
N ILE A 31 10.68 -0.15 2.69
CA ILE A 31 11.55 -0.36 3.85
C ILE A 31 12.89 0.36 3.64
N ASP A 32 13.45 0.28 2.44
CA ASP A 32 14.71 0.93 2.05
C ASP A 32 14.57 2.46 1.82
N HIS A 33 13.39 3.03 2.08
CA HIS A 33 13.08 4.44 1.84
C HIS A 33 13.23 4.91 0.37
N LYS A 34 13.15 3.98 -0.59
CA LYS A 34 13.24 4.23 -2.04
C LYS A 34 11.87 4.58 -2.64
N PHE A 35 11.25 5.63 -2.09
CA PHE A 35 9.86 6.00 -2.42
C PHE A 35 9.64 6.34 -3.90
N MET A 36 10.54 7.12 -4.51
CA MET A 36 10.39 7.53 -5.92
C MET A 36 10.55 6.34 -6.86
N GLU A 37 11.50 5.44 -6.59
CA GLU A 37 11.69 4.21 -7.35
C GLU A 37 10.44 3.32 -7.32
N ALA A 38 9.81 3.17 -6.15
CA ALA A 38 8.56 2.41 -6.03
C ALA A 38 7.41 3.06 -6.83
N ILE A 39 7.29 4.39 -6.80
CA ILE A 39 6.27 5.12 -7.57
C ILE A 39 6.49 4.92 -9.07
N ASP A 40 7.72 5.12 -9.55
CA ASP A 40 8.04 4.98 -10.98
C ASP A 40 7.90 3.54 -11.47
N LYS A 41 8.19 2.55 -10.62
CA LYS A 41 7.94 1.14 -10.92
C LYS A 41 6.46 0.88 -11.18
N ILE A 42 5.57 1.34 -10.29
CA ILE A 42 4.12 1.17 -10.44
C ILE A 42 3.63 1.87 -11.72
N ARG A 43 4.09 3.10 -11.98
CA ARG A 43 3.69 3.85 -13.18
C ARG A 43 4.14 3.16 -14.46
N THR A 44 5.37 2.68 -14.50
CA THR A 44 5.94 2.01 -15.69
C THR A 44 5.22 0.71 -15.99
N LEU A 45 4.90 -0.08 -14.95
CA LEU A 45 4.25 -1.38 -15.14
C LEU A 45 2.77 -1.27 -15.52
N TYR A 46 2.04 -0.30 -14.96
CA TYR A 46 0.58 -0.25 -15.06
C TYR A 46 0.01 1.00 -15.73
N GLY A 47 0.84 1.97 -16.12
CA GLY A 47 0.39 3.19 -16.79
C GLY A 47 -0.51 4.11 -15.95
N VAL A 48 -0.51 3.96 -14.61
CA VAL A 48 -1.35 4.76 -13.71
C VAL A 48 -0.80 6.17 -13.47
N GLU A 49 -1.67 7.09 -13.06
CA GLU A 49 -1.26 8.44 -12.69
C GLU A 49 -0.26 8.44 -11.53
N HIS A 50 0.65 9.43 -11.52
CA HIS A 50 1.64 9.58 -10.46
C HIS A 50 1.02 9.66 -9.05
N ILE A 51 -0.12 10.34 -8.93
CA ILE A 51 -0.84 10.48 -7.66
C ILE A 51 -1.43 9.15 -7.15
N ASP A 52 -1.85 8.26 -8.06
CA ASP A 52 -2.40 6.95 -7.74
C ASP A 52 -1.30 5.95 -7.37
N ALA A 53 -0.17 6.00 -8.07
CA ALA A 53 1.05 5.28 -7.69
C ALA A 53 1.58 5.73 -6.32
N LYS A 54 1.68 7.05 -6.09
CA LYS A 54 2.06 7.62 -4.79
C LYS A 54 1.12 7.17 -3.68
N PHE A 55 -0.19 7.19 -3.92
CA PHE A 55 -1.16 6.71 -2.96
C PHE A 55 -0.88 5.26 -2.59
N SER A 56 -0.63 4.40 -3.57
CA SER A 56 -0.32 2.98 -3.34
C SER A 56 0.89 2.83 -2.40
N VAL A 57 2.04 3.43 -2.75
CA VAL A 57 3.29 3.34 -1.96
C VAL A 57 3.12 3.89 -0.54
N MET A 58 2.34 4.96 -0.37
CA MET A 58 2.08 5.53 0.96
C MET A 58 1.32 4.57 1.88
N HIS A 59 0.47 3.72 1.33
CA HIS A 59 -0.40 2.82 2.09
C HIS A 59 0.18 1.41 2.29
N ILE A 60 1.32 1.07 1.68
CA ILE A 60 2.05 -0.18 1.94
C ILE A 60 2.47 -0.28 3.41
N ASN A 61 2.10 -1.41 4.03
CA ASN A 61 2.61 -1.78 5.34
C ASN A 61 4.02 -2.37 5.21
N THR A 62 4.94 -1.91 6.05
CA THR A 62 6.28 -2.52 6.15
C THR A 62 6.27 -3.81 6.98
N ILE A 63 5.26 -4.00 7.82
CA ILE A 63 5.08 -5.17 8.69
C ILE A 63 3.62 -5.61 8.60
N TYR A 64 3.38 -6.88 8.25
CA TYR A 64 2.03 -7.45 8.24
C TYR A 64 1.40 -7.41 9.64
N GLY A 65 0.10 -7.13 9.71
CA GLY A 65 -0.64 -6.92 10.95
C GLY A 65 -0.51 -5.52 11.53
N LYS A 66 0.52 -4.75 11.16
CA LYS A 66 0.79 -3.44 11.75
C LYS A 66 0.35 -2.28 10.88
N CYS A 67 -0.40 -1.34 11.46
CA CYS A 67 -0.77 -0.11 10.77
C CYS A 67 0.48 0.72 10.43
N ASN A 68 0.58 1.19 9.20
CA ASN A 68 1.69 2.04 8.74
C ASN A 68 1.69 3.47 9.32
N ARG A 69 0.66 3.86 10.08
CA ARG A 69 0.54 5.21 10.69
C ARG A 69 0.47 5.24 12.21
N CYS A 70 0.01 4.16 12.85
CA CYS A 70 -0.19 4.14 14.31
C CYS A 70 0.16 2.77 14.89
N ASN A 71 0.08 2.64 16.21
CA ASN A 71 0.57 1.46 16.92
C ASN A 71 -0.38 0.25 16.93
N VAL A 72 -1.41 0.21 16.08
CA VAL A 72 -2.24 -1.00 15.93
C VAL A 72 -1.44 -2.08 15.22
N ASP A 73 -1.44 -3.30 15.76
CA ASP A 73 -0.64 -4.46 15.30
C ASP A 73 -1.47 -5.73 15.07
N TYR A 74 -2.80 -5.62 15.12
CA TYR A 74 -3.75 -6.72 14.91
C TYR A 74 -4.61 -6.55 13.64
N LEU A 75 -4.10 -5.87 12.62
CA LEU A 75 -4.79 -5.76 11.32
C LEU A 75 -4.90 -7.13 10.64
N LYS A 76 -6.07 -7.39 10.04
CA LYS A 76 -6.34 -8.62 9.28
C LYS A 76 -6.91 -8.27 7.91
N GLY A 77 -6.49 -9.02 6.89
CA GLY A 77 -6.87 -8.81 5.49
C GLY A 77 -5.93 -7.88 4.73
N GLU A 78 -6.08 -7.87 3.40
CA GLU A 78 -5.09 -7.29 2.48
C GLU A 78 -5.21 -5.76 2.31
N TYR A 79 -6.43 -5.25 2.17
CA TYR A 79 -6.70 -3.81 2.02
C TYR A 79 -7.64 -3.39 3.14
N VAL A 80 -7.07 -3.07 4.30
CA VAL A 80 -7.82 -2.95 5.56
C VAL A 80 -7.77 -1.53 6.11
N GLU A 81 -8.92 -1.02 6.54
CA GLU A 81 -9.00 0.23 7.28
C GLU A 81 -8.58 0.00 8.73
N CYS A 82 -7.62 0.79 9.22
CA CYS A 82 -7.20 0.73 10.61
C CYS A 82 -8.38 1.13 11.52
N PRO A 83 -8.78 0.29 12.49
CA PRO A 83 -9.93 0.57 13.35
C PRO A 83 -9.74 1.83 14.21
N LYS A 84 -8.48 2.14 14.57
CA LYS A 84 -8.11 3.30 15.39
C LYS A 84 -8.03 4.59 14.58
N CYS A 85 -7.20 4.61 13.53
CA CYS A 85 -6.82 5.87 12.86
C CYS A 85 -7.49 6.08 11.50
N LYS A 86 -8.31 5.13 11.04
CA LYS A 86 -9.06 5.14 9.76
C LYS A 86 -8.19 5.28 8.51
N SER A 87 -6.87 5.09 8.65
CA SER A 87 -5.98 4.94 7.50
C SER A 87 -6.28 3.62 6.80
N LEU A 88 -6.33 3.62 5.48
CA LEU A 88 -6.22 2.40 4.69
C LEU A 88 -4.81 1.81 4.89
N ASN A 89 -4.67 0.50 4.81
CA ASN A 89 -3.40 -0.20 4.90
C ASN A 89 -3.40 -1.28 3.83
N PHE A 90 -2.33 -1.33 3.05
CA PHE A 90 -2.05 -2.41 2.11
C PHE A 90 -1.23 -3.43 2.92
N ASN A 91 -1.97 -4.23 3.67
CA ASN A 91 -1.49 -5.18 4.66
C ASN A 91 -1.28 -6.54 4.00
N TRP A 92 -0.30 -6.60 3.11
CA TRP A 92 -0.03 -7.78 2.29
C TRP A 92 0.56 -8.92 3.12
N GLU A 93 -0.12 -10.07 3.15
CA GLU A 93 0.43 -11.31 3.68
C GLU A 93 1.27 -11.97 2.59
N MET A 94 2.59 -11.97 2.74
CA MET A 94 3.54 -12.44 1.73
C MET A 94 4.09 -13.82 2.08
N LYS A 95 3.23 -14.75 2.46
CA LYS A 95 3.62 -16.16 2.60
C LYS A 95 3.75 -16.77 1.21
N ASN A 96 4.84 -17.50 0.97
CA ASN A 96 4.87 -18.48 -0.10
C ASN A 96 4.05 -19.68 0.40
N GLU A 97 3.09 -20.15 -0.39
CA GLU A 97 2.57 -21.52 -0.22
C GLU A 97 3.70 -22.54 -0.47
#